data_AF-A0A950P7Z1-F1
#
_entry.id   AF-A0A950P7Z1-F1
#
_cell.length_a   1.000
_cell.length_b   1.000
_cell.length_c   1.000
_cell.angle_alpha   90.00
_cell.angle_beta   90.00
_cell.angle_gamma   90.00
#
_symmetry.space_group_name_H-M   'P 1'
#
loop_
_entity.id
_entity.type
_entity.pdbx_description
1 polymer ?
#
loop_
_entity_poly.entity_id
_entity_poly.type
_entity_poly.pdbx_seq_one_letter_code
_entity_poly.pdbx_strand_id
1 'polypeptide(L)'
;MIKGPAPTIRLRLTVLYGLVFLITGALLLTIGYLLVRHNLGARGDIRQELRKLGVSQGPVVGHQLLFRPGSPEAAVATAIRNRLRNDALNQLLVEYLFALGVMTMISVAAGWLLAGRALRPLRDITATARRVSGENLGERIGLSGPADELKELADTFDGMLARLDAAFASQRHFVANASHELRTPLAIMRTEVDVALADPDATTSDLRGMGEAVRETIDRCERLIESLLMLARSEGAAGGEEPVDLAALVAYCITDLHARVNDAGVTVRDELEPAWV
;
A
#
# COMPACT_ATOMS: atom_id res chain seq x y z
N MET A 1 -13.24 -23.92 20.26
CA MET A 1 -11.81 -23.56 20.16
C MET A 1 -11.72 -22.04 19.99
N ILE A 2 -11.38 -21.32 21.06
CA ILE A 2 -11.27 -19.85 21.03
C ILE A 2 -9.92 -19.52 20.42
N LYS A 3 -9.92 -19.05 19.16
CA LYS A 3 -8.71 -18.61 18.46
C LYS A 3 -8.27 -17.32 19.16
N GLY A 4 -7.19 -17.39 19.94
CA GLY A 4 -6.62 -16.22 20.62
C GLY A 4 -6.34 -15.08 19.63
N PRO A 5 -6.30 -13.83 20.09
CA PRO A 5 -6.10 -12.68 19.22
C PRO A 5 -4.83 -12.87 18.39
N ALA A 6 -4.95 -12.70 17.08
CA ALA A 6 -3.81 -12.85 16.17
C ALA A 6 -2.70 -11.87 16.60
N PRO A 7 -1.45 -12.33 16.76
CA PRO A 7 -0.37 -11.46 17.19
C PRO A 7 -0.19 -10.31 16.20
N THR A 8 -0.10 -9.08 16.71
CA THR A 8 0.08 -7.87 15.89
C THR A 8 1.34 -7.98 15.04
N ILE A 9 1.35 -7.37 13.85
CA ILE A 9 2.51 -7.36 12.94
C ILE A 9 3.77 -6.85 13.68
N ARG A 10 3.60 -5.86 14.56
CA ARG A 10 4.67 -5.34 15.44
C ARG A 10 5.31 -6.42 16.32
N LEU A 11 4.50 -7.27 16.96
CA LEU A 11 4.99 -8.38 17.79
C LEU A 11 5.76 -9.38 16.92
N ARG A 12 5.22 -9.74 15.75
CA ARG A 12 5.85 -10.71 14.83
C ARG A 12 7.23 -10.22 14.36
N LEU A 13 7.33 -8.97 13.89
CA LEU A 13 8.60 -8.38 13.45
C LEU A 13 9.61 -8.29 14.59
N THR A 14 9.18 -7.86 15.78
CA THR A 14 10.08 -7.74 16.94
C THR A 14 10.61 -9.10 17.38
N VAL A 15 9.75 -10.12 17.43
CA VAL A 15 10.15 -11.49 17.77
C VAL A 15 11.08 -12.06 16.71
N LEU A 16 10.78 -11.86 15.41
CA LEU A 16 11.61 -12.32 14.31
C LEU A 16 13.02 -11.71 14.37
N TYR A 17 13.12 -10.37 14.44
CA TYR A 17 14.41 -9.69 14.51
C TYR A 17 15.17 -9.99 15.80
N GLY A 18 14.46 -10.08 16.94
CA GLY A 18 15.05 -10.49 18.21
C GLY A 18 15.65 -11.90 18.15
N LEU A 19 14.93 -12.84 17.52
CA LEU A 19 15.38 -14.23 17.35
C LEU A 19 16.57 -14.32 16.38
N VAL A 20 16.52 -13.62 15.25
CA VAL A 20 17.65 -13.55 14.31
C VAL A 20 18.89 -12.95 14.97
N PHE A 21 18.72 -11.88 15.76
CA PHE A 21 19.81 -11.26 16.51
C PHE A 21 20.40 -12.23 17.53
N LEU A 22 19.55 -12.94 18.28
CA LEU A 22 19.99 -13.92 19.29
C LEU A 22 20.76 -15.07 18.64
N ILE A 23 20.25 -15.65 17.55
CA ILE A 23 20.94 -16.73 16.81
C ILE A 23 22.28 -16.25 16.28
N THR A 24 22.31 -15.07 15.65
CA THR A 24 23.54 -14.51 15.07
C THR A 24 24.57 -14.20 16.16
N GLY A 25 24.13 -13.63 17.29
CA GLY A 25 24.98 -13.35 18.44
C GLY A 25 25.53 -14.63 19.09
N ALA A 26 24.69 -15.66 19.27
CA ALA A 26 25.13 -16.95 19.80
C ALA A 26 26.13 -17.65 18.87
N LEU A 27 25.92 -17.56 17.56
CA LEU A 27 26.86 -18.08 16.56
C LEU A 27 28.21 -17.36 16.64
N LEU A 28 28.23 -16.02 16.67
CA LEU A 28 29.45 -15.23 16.81
C LEU A 28 30.21 -15.56 18.11
N LEU A 29 29.51 -15.70 19.24
CA LEU A 29 30.12 -16.12 20.50
C LEU A 29 30.72 -17.52 20.42
N THR A 30 30.02 -18.46 19.79
CA THR A 30 30.49 -19.84 19.62
C THR A 30 31.78 -19.86 18.79
N ILE A 31 31.81 -19.09 17.68
CA ILE A 31 33.00 -18.95 16.83
C ILE A 31 34.15 -18.32 17.61
N GLY A 32 33.91 -17.22 18.33
CA GLY A 32 34.92 -16.55 19.14
C GLY A 32 35.52 -17.47 20.21
N TYR A 33 34.66 -18.22 20.90
CA TYR A 33 35.08 -19.23 21.89
C TYR A 33 35.95 -20.32 21.26
N LEU A 34 35.54 -20.87 20.10
CA LEU A 34 36.32 -21.88 19.38
C LEU A 34 37.68 -21.34 18.92
N LEU A 35 37.74 -20.10 18.44
CA LEU A 35 38.96 -19.46 17.95
C LEU A 35 39.96 -19.21 19.08
N VAL A 36 39.49 -18.76 20.24
CA VAL A 36 40.32 -18.58 21.45
C VAL A 36 40.81 -19.93 21.97
N ARG A 37 39.92 -20.93 22.05
CA ARG A 37 40.27 -22.30 22.46
C ARG A 37 41.35 -22.92 21.54
N HIS A 38 41.22 -22.74 20.23
CA HIS A 38 42.18 -23.24 19.25
C HIS A 38 43.54 -22.54 19.37
N ASN A 39 43.56 -21.20 19.50
CA ASN A 39 44.79 -20.42 19.68
C ASN A 39 45.54 -20.74 20.98
N LEU A 40 44.81 -20.92 22.09
CA LEU A 40 45.41 -21.32 23.37
C LEU A 40 45.97 -22.75 23.33
N GLY A 41 45.38 -23.63 22.52
CA GLY A 41 45.92 -24.97 22.25
C GLY A 41 47.21 -24.92 21.41
N ALA A 42 47.22 -24.09 20.36
CA ALA A 42 48.36 -23.93 19.46
C ALA A 42 49.57 -23.25 20.13
N ARG A 43 49.37 -22.26 21.01
CA ARG A 43 50.45 -21.63 21.81
C ARG A 43 51.04 -22.54 22.89
N GLY A 44 50.43 -23.71 23.16
CA GLY A 44 50.94 -24.70 24.10
C GLY A 44 52.22 -25.42 23.63
N ASP A 45 52.62 -25.25 22.37
CA ASP A 45 53.76 -25.94 21.77
C ASP A 45 55.08 -25.16 21.84
N ILE A 46 55.34 -24.47 22.95
CA ILE A 46 56.66 -23.89 23.29
C ILE A 46 57.76 -24.96 23.17
N ARG A 47 57.41 -26.24 23.39
CA ARG A 47 58.27 -27.42 23.14
C ARG A 47 58.77 -27.52 21.70
N GLN A 48 57.99 -27.11 20.71
CA GLN A 48 58.34 -27.22 19.30
C GLN A 48 59.29 -26.09 18.87
N GLU A 49 59.08 -24.87 19.35
CA GLU A 49 60.01 -23.75 19.12
C GLU A 49 61.35 -23.93 19.86
N LEU A 50 61.34 -24.47 21.09
CA LEU A 50 62.57 -24.80 21.83
C LEU A 50 63.39 -25.92 21.15
N ARG A 51 62.73 -26.88 20.48
CA ARG A 51 63.43 -27.92 19.69
C ARG A 51 64.05 -27.36 18.41
N LYS A 52 63.39 -26.40 17.75
CA LYS A 52 63.93 -25.73 16.55
C LYS A 52 65.17 -24.91 16.87
N LEU A 53 65.27 -24.37 18.09
CA LEU A 53 66.46 -23.66 18.59
C LEU A 53 67.59 -24.59 19.07
N GLY A 54 67.47 -25.92 18.87
CA GLY A 54 68.55 -26.86 19.18
C GLY A 54 68.78 -27.13 20.67
N VAL A 55 67.84 -26.76 21.54
CA VAL A 55 67.95 -27.01 23.00
C VAL A 55 67.68 -28.50 23.29
N SER A 56 68.72 -29.30 23.12
CA SER A 56 68.79 -30.73 23.45
C SER A 56 69.59 -30.92 24.74
N GLN A 57 68.89 -31.33 25.80
CA GLN A 57 69.40 -31.98 27.02
C GLN A 57 70.56 -31.31 27.78
N GLY A 58 70.22 -30.46 28.74
CA GLY A 58 71.06 -30.02 29.86
C GLY A 58 70.18 -29.37 30.95
N PRO A 59 70.60 -29.31 32.23
CA PRO A 59 69.77 -28.80 33.31
C PRO A 59 69.59 -27.28 33.15
N VAL A 60 68.47 -26.87 32.57
CA VAL A 60 68.12 -25.46 32.44
C VAL A 60 67.61 -24.98 33.80
N VAL A 61 68.51 -24.39 34.58
CA VAL A 61 68.17 -23.46 35.66
C VAL A 61 67.63 -22.20 35.01
N GLY A 62 66.32 -21.97 35.13
CA GLY A 62 65.66 -20.79 34.60
C GLY A 62 64.16 -20.99 34.41
N HIS A 63 63.38 -20.78 35.48
CA HIS A 63 61.91 -20.61 35.57
C HIS A 63 60.96 -21.54 34.77
N GLN A 64 61.43 -22.61 34.13
CA GLN A 64 60.58 -23.62 33.51
C GLN A 64 60.77 -24.96 34.23
N LEU A 65 59.72 -25.36 34.93
CA LEU A 65 59.63 -26.65 35.62
C LEU A 65 59.62 -27.78 34.56
N LEU A 66 60.83 -28.22 34.16
CA LEU A 66 61.04 -29.35 33.27
C LEU A 66 60.83 -30.66 34.04
N PHE A 67 59.57 -30.99 34.27
CA PHE A 67 59.21 -32.25 34.89
C PHE A 67 59.36 -33.40 33.87
N ARG A 68 60.00 -34.51 34.31
CA ARG A 68 60.12 -35.74 33.52
C ARG A 68 58.73 -36.18 33.05
N PRO A 69 58.49 -36.45 31.76
CA PRO A 69 57.19 -36.89 31.28
C PRO A 69 56.74 -38.15 32.03
N GLY A 70 55.58 -38.08 32.69
CA GLY A 70 55.05 -39.13 33.58
C GLY A 70 55.40 -38.97 35.06
N SER A 71 56.13 -37.92 35.47
CA SER A 71 56.38 -37.65 36.89
C SER A 71 55.13 -37.06 37.58
N PRO A 72 54.97 -37.24 38.89
CA PRO A 72 53.88 -36.65 39.67
C PRO A 72 53.80 -35.13 39.50
N GLU A 73 54.96 -34.48 39.39
CA GLU A 73 55.08 -33.04 39.28
C GLU A 73 54.67 -32.51 37.88
N ALA A 74 54.92 -33.28 36.81
CA ALA A 74 54.42 -32.96 35.47
C ALA A 74 52.88 -33.01 35.43
N ALA A 75 52.29 -34.00 36.11
CA ALA A 75 50.84 -34.11 36.25
C ALA A 75 50.26 -32.88 36.98
N VAL A 76 50.89 -32.44 38.07
CA VAL A 76 50.50 -31.23 38.81
C VAL A 76 50.60 -29.97 37.94
N ALA A 77 51.69 -29.78 37.19
CA ALA A 77 51.84 -28.63 36.29
C ALA A 77 50.77 -28.60 35.19
N THR A 78 50.45 -29.77 34.60
CA THR A 78 49.36 -29.87 33.61
C THR A 78 47.99 -29.60 34.23
N ALA A 79 47.75 -30.06 35.46
CA ALA A 79 46.50 -29.82 36.18
C ALA A 79 46.31 -28.33 36.51
N ILE A 80 47.35 -27.64 37.00
CA ILE A 80 47.31 -26.20 37.30
C ILE A 80 47.06 -25.39 36.02
N ARG A 81 47.78 -25.68 34.92
CA ARG A 81 47.56 -25.02 33.62
C ARG A 81 46.15 -25.24 33.07
N ASN A 82 45.61 -26.46 33.21
CA ASN A 82 44.25 -26.76 32.78
C ASN A 82 43.20 -26.04 33.63
N ARG A 83 43.41 -25.92 34.94
CA ARG A 83 42.53 -25.14 35.83
C ARG A 83 42.54 -23.66 35.45
N LEU A 84 43.71 -23.03 35.38
CA LEU A 84 43.86 -21.63 34.94
C LEU A 84 43.22 -21.37 33.57
N ARG A 85 43.41 -22.27 32.60
CA ARG A 85 42.77 -22.15 31.28
C ARG A 85 41.25 -22.25 31.37
N ASN A 86 40.72 -23.21 32.12
CA ASN A 86 39.28 -23.39 32.24
C ASN A 86 38.63 -22.23 33.01
N ASP A 87 39.30 -21.72 34.04
CA ASP A 87 38.82 -20.56 34.81
C ASP A 87 38.78 -19.31 33.92
N ALA A 88 39.84 -19.05 33.13
CA ALA A 88 39.87 -17.95 32.17
C ALA A 88 38.79 -18.08 31.09
N LEU A 89 38.57 -19.29 30.56
CA LEU A 89 37.53 -19.53 29.54
C LEU A 89 36.11 -19.37 30.12
N ASN A 90 35.86 -19.86 31.34
CA ASN A 90 34.57 -19.70 32.02
C ASN A 90 34.28 -18.23 32.32
N GLN A 91 35.28 -17.47 32.77
CA GLN A 91 35.14 -16.05 33.02
C GLN A 91 34.78 -15.28 31.75
N LEU A 92 35.47 -15.55 30.64
CA LEU A 92 35.14 -14.98 29.32
C LEU A 92 33.74 -15.38 28.85
N LEU A 93 33.32 -16.63 29.06
CA LEU A 93 31.98 -17.10 28.68
C LEU A 93 30.88 -16.37 29.46
N VAL A 94 31.04 -16.18 30.76
CA VAL A 94 30.06 -15.46 31.58
C VAL A 94 29.96 -13.99 31.17
N GLU A 95 31.10 -13.34 30.93
CA GLU A 95 31.15 -11.94 30.48
C GLU A 95 30.50 -11.76 29.10
N TYR A 96 30.77 -12.67 28.17
CA TYR A 96 30.16 -12.67 26.85
C TYR A 96 28.67 -13.02 26.86
N LEU A 97 28.22 -13.97 27.69
CA LEU A 97 26.80 -14.29 27.85
C LEU A 97 26.03 -13.10 28.43
N PHE A 98 26.62 -12.40 29.41
CA PHE A 98 26.04 -11.18 29.97
C PHE A 98 25.93 -10.08 28.90
N ALA A 99 27.01 -9.83 28.15
CA ALA A 99 27.01 -8.86 27.05
C ALA A 99 25.96 -9.19 25.98
N LEU A 100 25.82 -10.47 25.61
CA LEU A 100 24.80 -10.93 24.66
C LEU A 100 23.38 -10.70 25.19
N GLY A 101 23.13 -11.01 26.47
CA GLY A 101 21.83 -10.78 27.10
C GLY A 101 21.43 -9.30 27.05
N VAL A 102 22.36 -8.42 27.44
CA VAL A 102 22.15 -6.95 27.41
C VAL A 102 21.90 -6.47 25.98
N MET A 103 22.75 -6.86 25.02
CA MET A 103 22.58 -6.47 23.61
C MET A 103 21.28 -6.99 23.01
N THR A 104 20.86 -8.20 23.36
CA THR A 104 19.59 -8.77 22.89
C THR A 104 18.41 -7.95 23.42
N MET A 105 18.44 -7.57 24.70
CA MET A 105 17.41 -6.73 25.29
C MET A 105 17.32 -5.37 24.58
N ILE A 106 18.46 -4.73 24.31
CA ILE A 106 18.52 -3.45 23.57
C ILE A 106 17.98 -3.62 22.15
N SER A 107 18.39 -4.66 21.43
CA SER A 107 17.92 -4.95 20.06
C SER A 107 16.41 -5.18 20.01
N VAL A 108 15.84 -5.92 20.96
CA VAL A 108 14.39 -6.13 21.05
C VAL A 108 13.66 -4.82 21.32
N ALA A 109 14.15 -4.00 22.24
CA ALA A 109 13.57 -2.69 22.54
C ALA A 109 13.63 -1.74 21.33
N ALA A 110 14.77 -1.66 20.65
CA ALA A 110 14.96 -0.88 19.45
C ALA A 110 14.04 -1.36 18.31
N GLY A 111 13.98 -2.66 18.06
CA GLY A 111 13.09 -3.26 17.06
C GLY A 111 11.62 -2.96 17.33
N TRP A 112 11.18 -3.03 18.59
CA TRP A 112 9.82 -2.68 18.98
C TRP A 112 9.49 -1.22 18.71
N LEU A 113 10.40 -0.30 19.01
CA LEU A 113 10.23 1.14 18.77
C LEU A 113 10.20 1.47 17.27
N LEU A 114 11.16 0.96 16.51
CA LEU A 114 11.28 1.18 15.07
C LEU A 114 10.07 0.61 14.32
N ALA A 115 9.66 -0.63 14.62
CA ALA A 115 8.46 -1.23 14.02
C ALA A 115 7.20 -0.44 14.36
N GLY A 116 7.10 0.09 15.59
CA GLY A 116 5.98 0.94 15.98
C GLY A 116 5.90 2.23 15.19
N ARG A 117 7.04 2.84 14.87
CA ARG A 117 7.11 4.08 14.08
C ARG A 117 6.86 3.82 12.59
N ALA A 118 7.43 2.75 12.03
CA ALA A 118 7.25 2.36 10.63
C ALA A 118 5.80 1.95 10.31
N LEU A 119 5.08 1.32 11.25
CA LEU A 119 3.69 0.91 11.05
C LEU A 119 2.65 1.97 11.43
N ARG A 120 3.06 3.13 11.95
CA ARG A 120 2.12 4.18 12.33
C ARG A 120 1.31 4.70 11.12
N PRO A 121 1.93 5.03 9.96
CA PRO A 121 1.20 5.47 8.77
C PRO A 121 0.11 4.48 8.30
N LEU A 122 0.37 3.18 8.42
CA LEU A 122 -0.60 2.15 8.02
C LEU A 122 -1.90 2.22 8.84
N ARG A 123 -1.81 2.62 10.11
CA ARG A 123 -3.00 2.85 10.95
C ARG A 123 -3.77 4.07 10.48
N ASP A 124 -3.08 5.12 10.05
CA ASP A 124 -3.70 6.36 9.57
C ASP A 124 -4.43 6.11 8.24
N ILE A 125 -3.81 5.37 7.31
CA ILE A 125 -4.43 4.86 6.08
C ILE A 125 -5.68 4.05 6.41
N THR A 126 -5.56 3.05 7.28
CA THR A 126 -6.68 2.16 7.65
C THR A 126 -7.81 2.91 8.34
N ALA A 127 -7.49 3.87 9.21
CA ALA A 127 -8.47 4.68 9.91
C ALA A 127 -9.25 5.56 8.94
N THR A 128 -8.57 6.19 7.99
CA THR A 128 -9.21 7.01 6.95
C THR A 128 -10.07 6.15 6.04
N ALA A 129 -9.56 5.01 5.56
CA ALA A 129 -10.34 4.06 4.77
C ALA A 129 -11.60 3.53 5.48
N ARG A 130 -11.60 3.44 6.82
CA ARG A 130 -12.79 3.09 7.62
C ARG A 130 -13.77 4.25 7.80
N ARG A 131 -13.30 5.50 7.75
CA ARG A 131 -14.16 6.69 7.86
C ARG A 131 -14.80 7.05 6.53
N VAL A 132 -14.13 6.76 5.41
CA VAL A 132 -14.70 6.95 4.08
C VAL A 132 -15.99 6.14 3.98
N SER A 133 -17.08 6.87 3.71
CA SER A 133 -18.40 6.34 3.41
C SER A 133 -18.91 7.00 2.14
N GLY A 134 -20.04 6.54 1.59
CA GLY A 134 -20.66 7.18 0.42
C GLY A 134 -21.03 8.65 0.62
N GLU A 135 -21.14 9.12 1.87
CA GLU A 135 -21.43 10.51 2.21
C GLU A 135 -20.17 11.37 2.36
N ASN A 136 -19.01 10.76 2.62
CA ASN A 136 -17.74 11.44 2.93
C ASN A 136 -16.59 10.98 2.01
N LEU A 137 -16.83 10.96 0.70
CA LEU A 137 -15.83 10.59 -0.30
C LEU A 137 -14.76 11.66 -0.55
N GLY A 138 -14.95 12.88 -0.03
CA GLY A 138 -13.99 13.98 -0.13
C GLY A 138 -12.78 13.87 0.80
N GLU A 139 -12.81 12.94 1.78
CA GLU A 139 -11.68 12.74 2.68
C GLU A 139 -10.49 12.11 1.92
N ARG A 140 -9.27 12.55 2.25
CA ARG A 140 -8.03 12.05 1.66
C ARG A 140 -7.11 11.59 2.78
N ILE A 141 -6.31 10.57 2.49
CA ILE A 141 -5.27 10.09 3.40
C ILE A 141 -4.21 11.19 3.57
N GLY A 142 -3.77 11.81 2.47
CA GLY A 142 -2.85 12.95 2.53
C GLY A 142 -1.52 12.61 3.24
N LEU A 143 -0.99 11.40 3.00
CA LEU A 143 0.16 10.92 3.74
C LEU A 143 1.40 11.77 3.42
N SER A 144 1.89 12.45 4.47
CA SER A 144 3.11 13.26 4.42
C SER A 144 4.33 12.40 4.73
N GLY A 145 5.41 12.55 3.97
CA GLY A 145 6.63 11.79 4.19
C GLY A 145 7.45 11.58 2.91
N PRO A 146 8.53 10.79 3.01
CA PRO A 146 9.32 10.39 1.85
C PRO A 146 8.51 9.54 0.87
N ALA A 147 8.97 9.47 -0.38
CA ALA A 147 8.39 8.62 -1.42
C ALA A 147 8.77 7.14 -1.20
N ASP A 148 8.15 6.53 -0.19
CA ASP A 148 8.25 5.10 0.11
C ASP A 148 6.99 4.34 -0.33
N GLU A 149 6.99 3.03 -0.15
CA GLU A 149 5.90 2.14 -0.56
C GLU A 149 4.58 2.46 0.17
N LEU A 150 4.67 3.03 1.38
CA LEU A 150 3.49 3.47 2.15
C LEU A 150 2.89 4.74 1.56
N LYS A 151 3.74 5.69 1.11
CA LYS A 151 3.27 6.88 0.40
C LYS A 151 2.65 6.54 -0.94
N GLU A 152 3.28 5.68 -1.74
CA GLU A 152 2.72 5.22 -3.01
C GLU A 152 1.35 4.54 -2.83
N LEU A 153 1.21 3.72 -1.79
CA LEU A 153 -0.07 3.11 -1.43
C LEU A 153 -1.12 4.18 -1.07
N ALA A 154 -0.77 5.16 -0.25
CA ALA A 154 -1.67 6.25 0.14
C ALA A 154 -2.12 7.08 -1.08
N ASP A 155 -1.18 7.46 -1.95
CA ASP A 155 -1.45 8.24 -3.15
C ASP A 155 -2.35 7.46 -4.13
N THR A 156 -2.15 6.13 -4.25
CA THR A 156 -3.01 5.24 -5.04
C THR A 156 -4.44 5.18 -4.49
N PHE A 157 -4.59 5.05 -3.17
CA PHE A 157 -5.89 5.08 -2.50
C PHE A 157 -6.58 6.43 -2.71
N ASP A 158 -5.86 7.54 -2.58
CA ASP A 158 -6.39 8.89 -2.81
C ASP A 158 -6.87 9.06 -4.26
N GLY A 159 -6.14 8.52 -5.25
CA GLY A 159 -6.57 8.47 -6.64
C GLY A 159 -7.86 7.66 -6.86
N MET A 160 -8.00 6.50 -6.19
CA MET A 160 -9.23 5.71 -6.22
C MET A 160 -10.40 6.48 -5.60
N LEU A 161 -10.19 7.13 -4.46
CA LEU A 161 -11.21 7.95 -3.79
C LEU A 161 -11.65 9.13 -4.66
N ALA A 162 -10.72 9.79 -5.35
CA ALA A 162 -11.03 10.88 -6.27
C ALA A 162 -11.93 10.41 -7.43
N ARG A 163 -11.64 9.24 -8.02
CA ARG A 163 -12.47 8.65 -9.08
C ARG A 163 -13.86 8.28 -8.58
N LEU A 164 -13.97 7.73 -7.37
CA LEU A 164 -15.26 7.42 -6.76
C LEU A 164 -16.06 8.69 -6.48
N ASP A 165 -15.44 9.72 -5.90
CA ASP A 165 -16.09 11.00 -5.61
C ASP A 165 -16.64 11.66 -6.88
N ALA A 166 -15.85 11.68 -7.96
CA ALA A 166 -16.27 12.17 -9.27
C ALA A 166 -17.47 11.38 -9.83
N ALA A 167 -17.44 10.04 -9.78
CA ALA A 167 -18.53 9.20 -10.27
C ALA A 167 -19.83 9.42 -9.47
N PHE A 168 -19.75 9.48 -8.13
CA PHE A 168 -20.91 9.74 -7.28
C PHE A 168 -21.44 11.17 -7.44
N ALA A 169 -20.57 12.16 -7.64
CA ALA A 169 -20.97 13.52 -7.94
C ALA A 169 -21.76 13.59 -9.26
N SER A 170 -21.24 12.96 -10.32
CA SER A 170 -21.94 12.89 -11.61
C SER A 170 -23.31 12.22 -11.48
N GLN A 171 -23.37 11.07 -10.79
CA GLN A 171 -24.63 10.37 -10.53
C GLN A 171 -25.65 11.24 -9.78
N ARG A 172 -25.23 11.99 -8.75
CA ARG A 172 -26.13 12.91 -8.02
C ARG A 172 -26.67 14.01 -8.92
N HIS A 173 -25.80 14.63 -9.73
CA HIS A 173 -26.22 15.65 -10.69
C HIS A 173 -27.17 15.09 -11.74
N PHE A 174 -26.89 13.91 -12.28
CA PHE A 174 -27.77 13.23 -13.23
C PHE A 174 -29.16 12.97 -12.63
N VAL A 175 -29.24 12.38 -11.44
CA VAL A 175 -30.52 12.08 -10.77
C VAL A 175 -31.30 13.36 -10.46
N ALA A 176 -30.62 14.40 -9.99
CA ALA A 176 -31.25 15.69 -9.70
C ALA A 176 -31.82 16.32 -10.98
N ASN A 177 -31.00 16.43 -12.03
CA ASN A 177 -31.41 17.01 -13.32
C ASN A 177 -32.55 16.21 -13.95
N ALA A 178 -32.43 14.87 -14.03
CA ALA A 178 -33.49 14.01 -14.55
C ALA A 178 -34.81 14.19 -13.78
N SER A 179 -34.74 14.29 -12.45
CA SER A 179 -35.94 14.50 -11.61
C SER A 179 -36.60 15.85 -11.87
N HIS A 180 -35.81 16.91 -12.09
CA HIS A 180 -36.32 18.24 -12.41
C HIS A 180 -36.93 18.29 -13.82
N GLU A 181 -36.20 17.78 -14.81
CA GLU A 181 -36.61 17.76 -16.22
C GLU A 181 -37.85 16.90 -16.47
N LEU A 182 -38.08 15.83 -15.69
CA LEU A 182 -39.29 15.01 -15.77
C LEU A 182 -40.48 15.58 -14.98
N ARG A 183 -40.24 16.35 -13.92
CA ARG A 183 -41.32 16.95 -13.12
C ARG A 183 -42.12 17.98 -13.91
N THR A 184 -41.44 18.79 -14.73
CA THR A 184 -42.07 19.82 -15.56
C THR A 184 -43.10 19.27 -16.55
N PRO A 185 -42.77 18.30 -17.43
CA PRO A 185 -43.75 17.73 -18.35
C PRO A 185 -44.85 16.95 -17.63
N LEU A 186 -44.56 16.30 -16.48
CA LEU A 186 -45.59 15.69 -15.65
C LEU A 186 -46.59 16.73 -15.11
N ALA A 187 -46.11 17.90 -14.69
CA ALA A 187 -46.99 18.98 -14.26
C ALA A 187 -47.84 19.52 -15.42
N ILE A 188 -47.26 19.69 -16.61
CA ILE A 188 -47.98 20.13 -17.82
C ILE A 188 -49.09 19.14 -18.18
N MET A 189 -48.77 17.84 -18.30
CA MET A 189 -49.78 16.81 -18.59
C MET A 189 -50.89 16.79 -17.55
N ARG A 190 -50.55 16.97 -16.26
CA ARG A 190 -51.54 17.06 -15.19
C ARG A 190 -52.41 18.29 -15.32
N THR A 191 -51.86 19.45 -15.66
CA THR A 191 -52.63 20.69 -15.86
C THR A 191 -53.57 20.57 -17.05
N GLU A 192 -53.14 20.02 -18.18
CA GLU A 192 -54.00 19.79 -19.35
C GLU A 192 -55.22 18.93 -18.97
N VAL A 193 -54.98 17.82 -18.27
CA VAL A 193 -56.04 16.93 -17.79
C VAL A 193 -56.94 17.60 -16.76
N ASP A 194 -56.37 18.28 -15.75
CA ASP A 194 -57.13 18.95 -14.70
C ASP A 194 -58.03 20.06 -15.27
N VAL A 195 -57.56 20.83 -16.26
CA VAL A 195 -58.34 21.89 -16.94
C VAL A 195 -59.49 21.29 -17.73
N ALA A 196 -59.25 20.24 -18.52
CA ALA A 196 -60.29 19.58 -19.29
C ALA A 196 -61.36 18.91 -18.42
N LEU A 197 -60.98 18.37 -17.25
CA LEU A 197 -61.91 17.77 -16.29
C LEU A 197 -62.68 18.80 -15.46
N ALA A 198 -62.16 20.01 -15.29
CA ALA A 198 -62.81 21.06 -14.51
C ALA A 198 -63.92 21.80 -15.29
N ASP A 199 -63.91 21.73 -16.62
CA ASP A 199 -64.93 22.36 -17.47
C ASP A 199 -66.11 21.40 -17.73
N PRO A 200 -67.28 21.63 -17.12
CA PRO A 200 -68.47 20.78 -17.31
C PRO A 200 -69.07 20.89 -18.72
N ASP A 201 -68.73 21.93 -19.48
CA ASP A 201 -69.24 22.19 -20.83
C ASP A 201 -68.22 21.86 -21.93
N ALA A 202 -67.10 21.20 -21.56
CA ALA A 202 -66.03 20.83 -22.49
C ALA A 202 -66.55 20.06 -23.71
N THR A 203 -66.20 20.55 -24.91
CA THR A 203 -66.64 19.91 -26.15
C THR A 203 -65.74 18.73 -26.52
N THR A 204 -66.20 17.88 -27.44
CA THR A 204 -65.35 16.81 -28.01
C THR A 204 -64.08 17.35 -28.68
N SER A 205 -64.13 18.60 -29.19
CA SER A 205 -62.96 19.26 -29.77
C SER A 205 -61.93 19.61 -28.69
N ASP A 206 -62.38 20.13 -27.54
CA ASP A 206 -61.50 20.51 -26.41
C ASP A 206 -60.81 19.28 -25.81
N LEU A 207 -61.56 18.19 -25.63
CA LEU A 207 -61.01 16.90 -25.17
C LEU A 207 -59.98 16.31 -26.15
N ARG A 208 -60.19 16.50 -27.47
CA ARG A 208 -59.22 16.07 -28.49
C ARG A 208 -57.96 16.95 -28.44
N GLY A 209 -58.11 18.27 -28.29
CA GLY A 209 -56.99 19.20 -28.14
C GLY A 209 -56.13 18.88 -26.91
N MET A 210 -56.76 18.63 -25.75
CA MET A 210 -56.08 18.15 -24.54
C MET A 210 -55.31 16.84 -24.80
N GLY A 211 -55.94 15.87 -25.48
CA GLY A 211 -55.30 14.61 -25.83
C GLY A 211 -54.08 14.78 -26.75
N GLU A 212 -54.14 15.72 -27.69
CA GLU A 212 -53.02 16.07 -28.56
C GLU A 212 -51.88 16.76 -27.78
N ALA A 213 -52.19 17.71 -26.89
CA ALA A 213 -51.20 18.40 -26.05
C ALA A 213 -50.48 17.43 -25.08
N VAL A 214 -51.23 16.50 -24.47
CA VAL A 214 -50.66 15.44 -23.63
C VAL A 214 -49.76 14.52 -24.46
N ARG A 215 -50.20 14.11 -25.67
CA ARG A 215 -49.39 13.26 -26.55
C ARG A 215 -48.08 13.94 -26.95
N GLU A 216 -48.11 15.22 -27.31
CA GLU A 216 -46.90 15.98 -27.63
C GLU A 216 -45.94 16.06 -26.44
N THR A 217 -46.48 16.20 -25.22
CA THR A 217 -45.69 16.21 -23.99
C THR A 217 -45.06 14.84 -23.71
N ILE A 218 -45.74 13.73 -24.00
CA ILE A 218 -45.19 12.37 -23.93
C ILE A 218 -44.04 12.20 -24.93
N ASP A 219 -44.23 12.60 -26.20
CA ASP A 219 -43.18 12.54 -27.24
C ASP A 219 -41.93 13.36 -26.84
N ARG A 220 -42.11 14.42 -26.06
CA ARG A 220 -41.00 15.20 -25.49
C ARG A 220 -40.31 14.46 -24.34
N CYS A 221 -41.05 13.83 -23.45
CA CYS A 221 -40.49 12.98 -22.39
C CYS A 221 -39.67 11.81 -22.96
N GLU A 222 -40.14 11.15 -24.01
CA GLU A 222 -39.42 10.04 -24.65
C GLU A 222 -38.05 10.48 -25.18
N ARG A 223 -38.02 11.59 -25.92
CA ARG A 223 -36.76 12.19 -26.42
C ARG A 223 -35.80 12.58 -25.29
N LEU A 224 -36.34 13.08 -24.18
CA LEU A 224 -35.56 13.44 -23.00
C LEU A 224 -34.94 12.22 -22.33
N ILE A 225 -35.72 11.15 -22.15
CA ILE A 225 -35.24 9.88 -21.59
C ILE A 225 -34.15 9.28 -22.48
N GLU A 226 -34.33 9.30 -23.79
CA GLU A 226 -33.34 8.79 -24.74
C GLU A 226 -32.03 9.60 -24.67
N SER A 227 -32.13 10.92 -24.58
CA SER A 227 -30.98 11.82 -24.37
C SER A 227 -30.25 11.54 -23.05
N LEU A 228 -30.99 11.33 -21.96
CA LEU A 228 -30.42 10.99 -20.64
C LEU A 228 -29.71 9.62 -20.67
N LEU A 229 -30.29 8.61 -21.33
CA LEU A 229 -29.68 7.29 -21.48
C LEU A 229 -28.41 7.32 -22.36
N MET A 230 -28.40 8.18 -23.38
CA MET A 230 -27.23 8.44 -24.19
C MET A 230 -26.10 9.06 -23.36
N LEU A 231 -26.43 10.09 -22.57
CA LEU A 231 -25.48 10.76 -21.67
C LEU A 231 -24.89 9.78 -20.64
N ALA A 232 -25.74 9.01 -19.96
CA ALA A 232 -25.29 8.03 -18.96
C ALA A 232 -24.34 6.96 -19.55
N ARG A 233 -24.56 6.54 -20.80
CA ARG A 233 -23.63 5.64 -21.51
C ARG A 233 -22.30 6.32 -21.83
N SER A 234 -22.31 7.60 -22.20
CA SER A 234 -21.09 8.34 -22.50
C SER A 234 -20.22 8.57 -21.25
N GLU A 235 -20.82 8.85 -20.09
CA GLU A 235 -20.08 9.02 -18.83
C GLU A 235 -19.48 7.70 -18.30
N GLY A 236 -20.12 6.57 -18.58
CA GLY A 236 -19.64 5.23 -18.22
C GLY A 236 -18.63 4.63 -19.21
N ALA A 237 -18.59 5.14 -20.45
CA ALA A 237 -17.64 4.72 -21.47
C ALA A 237 -16.29 5.38 -21.18
N ALA A 238 -15.50 4.76 -20.30
CA ALA A 238 -14.09 5.06 -20.11
C ALA A 238 -13.24 4.62 -21.33
N GLY A 239 -13.65 5.01 -22.54
CA GLY A 239 -12.80 4.95 -23.72
C GLY A 239 -11.68 5.98 -23.54
N GLY A 240 -10.44 5.57 -23.82
CA GLY A 240 -9.30 6.47 -23.70
C GLY A 240 -9.47 7.72 -24.57
N GLU A 241 -8.93 8.83 -24.10
CA GLU A 241 -8.76 10.03 -24.93
C GLU A 241 -7.80 9.64 -26.08
N GLU A 242 -8.32 9.61 -27.30
CA GLU A 242 -7.53 9.42 -28.51
C GLU A 242 -7.48 10.78 -29.23
N PRO A 243 -6.31 11.23 -29.70
CA PRO A 243 -6.22 12.49 -30.42
C PRO A 243 -7.12 12.44 -31.65
N VAL A 244 -8.04 13.40 -31.75
CA VAL A 244 -8.99 13.53 -32.86
C VAL A 244 -8.76 14.84 -33.59
N ASP A 245 -8.71 14.79 -34.92
CA ASP A 245 -8.76 15.99 -35.75
C ASP A 245 -10.20 16.53 -35.81
N LEU A 246 -10.43 17.64 -35.14
CA LEU A 246 -11.73 18.33 -35.10
C LEU A 246 -12.18 18.74 -36.51
N ALA A 247 -11.27 19.07 -37.42
CA ALA A 247 -11.63 19.44 -38.79
C ALA A 247 -12.28 18.27 -39.51
N ALA A 248 -11.71 17.06 -39.38
CA ALA A 248 -12.25 15.84 -39.94
C ALA A 248 -13.62 15.50 -39.34
N LEU A 249 -13.78 15.68 -38.02
CA LEU A 249 -15.05 15.43 -37.33
C LEU A 249 -16.16 16.40 -37.80
N VAL A 250 -15.84 17.70 -37.90
CA VAL A 250 -16.79 18.72 -38.38
C VAL A 250 -17.19 18.45 -39.82
N ALA A 251 -16.23 18.12 -40.69
CA ALA A 251 -16.51 17.76 -42.08
C ALA A 251 -17.45 16.54 -42.19
N TYR A 252 -17.23 15.52 -41.34
CA TYR A 252 -18.11 14.36 -41.24
C TYR A 252 -19.54 14.77 -40.85
N CYS A 253 -19.70 15.60 -39.81
CA CYS A 253 -21.01 16.07 -39.37
C CYS A 253 -21.74 16.92 -40.42
N ILE A 254 -21.02 17.80 -41.14
CA ILE A 254 -21.58 18.59 -42.25
C ILE A 254 -22.11 17.66 -43.34
N THR A 255 -21.35 16.60 -43.65
CA THR A 255 -21.74 15.60 -44.65
C THR A 255 -23.00 14.84 -44.22
N ASP A 256 -23.07 14.40 -42.97
CA ASP A 256 -24.23 13.70 -42.41
C ASP A 256 -25.50 14.57 -42.41
N LEU A 257 -25.36 15.87 -42.13
CA LEU A 257 -26.45 16.82 -42.09
C LEU A 257 -26.85 17.37 -43.48
N HIS A 258 -26.12 17.05 -44.53
CA HIS A 258 -26.29 17.66 -45.86
C HIS A 258 -27.73 17.53 -46.40
N ALA A 259 -28.40 16.40 -46.17
CA ALA A 259 -29.79 16.21 -46.59
C ALA A 259 -30.75 17.18 -45.87
N ARG A 260 -30.57 17.38 -44.56
CA ARG A 260 -31.40 18.30 -43.75
C ARG A 260 -31.14 19.76 -44.09
N VAL A 261 -29.88 20.11 -44.38
CA VAL A 261 -29.48 21.46 -44.80
C VAL A 261 -30.18 21.85 -46.11
N ASN A 262 -30.24 20.92 -47.07
CA ASN A 262 -30.92 21.13 -48.34
C ASN A 262 -32.45 21.26 -48.17
N ASP A 263 -33.07 20.41 -47.37
CA ASP A 263 -34.52 20.50 -47.06
C ASP A 263 -34.89 21.82 -46.38
N ALA A 264 -33.99 22.37 -45.57
CA ALA A 264 -34.17 23.66 -44.89
C ALA A 264 -33.85 24.87 -45.78
N GLY A 265 -33.32 24.68 -47.00
CA GLY A 265 -32.91 25.77 -47.90
C GLY A 265 -31.73 26.60 -47.37
N VAL A 266 -30.92 26.05 -46.48
CA VAL A 266 -29.79 26.74 -45.85
C VAL A 266 -28.52 26.44 -46.65
N THR A 267 -27.66 27.45 -46.85
CA THR A 267 -26.32 27.25 -47.43
C THR A 267 -25.27 27.26 -46.32
N VAL A 268 -24.54 26.16 -46.18
CA VAL A 268 -23.41 26.04 -45.24
C VAL A 268 -22.11 26.31 -46.01
N ARG A 269 -21.24 27.16 -45.44
CA ARG A 269 -19.87 27.37 -45.91
C ARG A 269 -18.92 27.02 -44.78
N ASP A 270 -17.90 26.24 -45.07
CA ASP A 270 -16.91 25.78 -44.11
C ASP A 270 -15.49 26.15 -44.56
N GLU A 271 -14.68 26.60 -43.59
CA GLU A 271 -13.24 26.78 -43.74
C GLU A 271 -12.60 25.99 -42.59
N LEU A 272 -12.17 24.76 -42.90
CA LEU A 272 -11.69 23.80 -41.90
C LEU A 272 -10.17 23.64 -42.04
N GLU A 273 -9.44 23.85 -40.95
CA GLU A 273 -8.01 23.57 -40.84
C GLU A 273 -7.77 22.50 -39.76
N PRO A 274 -6.81 21.56 -39.94
CA PRO A 274 -6.56 20.49 -38.98
C PRO A 274 -6.33 21.01 -37.57
N ALA A 275 -7.14 20.52 -36.63
CA ALA A 275 -7.13 20.96 -35.24
C ALA A 275 -7.24 19.75 -34.33
N TRP A 276 -6.11 19.32 -33.77
CA TRP A 276 -6.03 18.14 -32.91
C TRP A 276 -6.34 18.49 -31.46
N VAL A 277 -7.19 17.69 -30.83
CA VAL A 277 -7.48 17.71 -29.38
C VAL A 277 -7.31 16.32 -28.82
#